data_AF-A0A7Y2HGB5-F1
#
_entry.id   AF-A0A7Y2HGB5-F1
#
_cell.length_a   1.000
_cell.length_b   1.000
_cell.length_c   1.000
_cell.angle_alpha   90.00
_cell.angle_beta   90.00
_cell.angle_gamma   90.00
#
_symmetry.space_group_name_H-M   'P 1'
#
loop_
_entity.id
_entity.type
_entity.pdbx_description
1 polymer ?
#
loop_
_entity_poly.entity_id
_entity_poly.type
_entity_poly.pdbx_seq_one_letter_code
_entity_poly.pdbx_strand_id
1 'polypeptide(L)'
;MEYRRSSFWQKSLVINILLSILLAYLALNLVALGWFVDIIILEQFPGADVVLKYTEFLFYYFFLDLLARFVLQDVPVLTVNPYLHLPVRRTRLFDYLLFRSLFSFFNLVPLLLVLPFLVKVALIQLEGVAYVWLV
;
A
#
# COMPACT_ATOMS: atom_id res chain seq x y z
N MET A 1 8.48 17.07 46.36
CA MET A 1 8.42 15.86 45.51
C MET A 1 7.35 16.11 44.44
N GLU A 2 7.31 15.33 43.37
CA GLU A 2 6.46 15.51 42.16
C GLU A 2 6.92 16.54 41.09
N TYR A 3 8.13 16.34 40.55
CA TYR A 3 8.49 16.76 39.18
C TYR A 3 8.47 15.55 38.24
N ARG A 4 7.28 15.00 37.98
CA ARG A 4 7.01 14.06 36.87
C ARG A 4 5.66 14.40 36.24
N ARG A 5 5.55 15.59 35.64
CA ARG A 5 4.42 15.92 34.77
C ARG A 5 4.58 15.13 33.47
N SER A 6 3.94 13.98 33.47
CA SER A 6 3.53 13.15 32.33
C SER A 6 4.59 12.26 31.65
N SER A 7 4.70 11.03 32.17
CA SER A 7 5.14 9.83 31.43
C SER A 7 4.42 9.65 30.08
N PHE A 8 3.25 10.29 29.90
CA PHE A 8 2.48 10.32 28.66
C PHE A 8 3.23 10.88 27.44
N TRP A 9 4.09 11.91 27.59
CA TRP A 9 4.75 12.53 26.43
C TRP A 9 6.00 11.76 25.99
N GLN A 10 6.77 11.19 26.92
CA GLN A 10 7.94 10.35 26.60
C GLN A 10 7.55 8.97 26.05
N LYS A 11 6.43 8.40 26.51
CA LYS A 11 5.89 7.15 25.92
C LYS A 11 5.61 7.31 24.43
N SER A 12 5.10 8.46 23.98
CA SER A 12 4.67 8.64 22.60
C SER A 12 5.81 8.57 21.56
N LEU A 13 6.97 9.17 21.84
CA LEU A 13 8.07 9.22 20.86
C LEU A 13 8.72 7.85 20.66
N VAL A 14 9.02 7.13 21.76
CA VAL A 14 9.60 5.77 21.68
C VAL A 14 8.63 4.79 21.03
N ILE A 15 7.35 4.86 21.38
CA ILE A 15 6.30 4.01 20.77
C ILE A 15 6.16 4.33 19.28
N ASN A 16 6.15 5.60 18.89
CA ASN A 16 6.03 5.99 17.48
C ASN A 16 7.24 5.52 16.65
N ILE A 17 8.47 5.62 17.19
CA ILE A 17 9.66 5.09 16.53
C ILE A 17 9.57 3.57 16.38
N LEU A 18 9.19 2.85 17.45
CA LEU A 18 9.04 1.41 17.42
C LEU A 18 7.98 0.96 16.40
N LEU A 19 6.83 1.63 16.37
CA LEU A 19 5.76 1.38 15.39
C LEU A 19 6.23 1.68 13.97
N SER A 20 7.02 2.73 13.77
CA SER A 20 7.56 3.09 12.45
C SER A 20 8.54 2.03 11.94
N ILE A 21 9.41 1.50 12.80
CA ILE A 21 10.33 0.40 12.47
C ILE A 21 9.53 -0.86 12.13
N LEU A 22 8.50 -1.19 12.91
CA LEU A 22 7.62 -2.33 12.64
C LEU A 22 6.90 -2.19 11.29
N LEU A 23 6.33 -1.02 11.01
CA LEU A 23 5.67 -0.73 9.74
C LEU A 23 6.64 -0.81 8.56
N ALA A 24 7.85 -0.26 8.71
CA ALA A 24 8.89 -0.35 7.67
C ALA A 24 9.32 -1.81 7.43
N TYR A 25 9.48 -2.61 8.48
CA TYR A 25 9.77 -4.04 8.39
C TYR A 25 8.67 -4.79 7.64
N LEU A 26 7.39 -4.55 7.97
CA LEU A 26 6.26 -5.15 7.26
C LEU A 26 6.20 -4.71 5.79
N ALA A 27 6.41 -3.43 5.52
CA ALA A 27 6.45 -2.89 4.16
C ALA A 27 7.56 -3.55 3.32
N LEU A 28 8.75 -3.75 3.90
CA LEU A 28 9.87 -4.41 3.23
C LEU A 28 9.55 -5.88 2.91
N ASN A 29 8.88 -6.59 3.82
CA ASN A 29 8.41 -7.95 3.55
C ASN A 29 7.38 -8.00 2.41
N LEU A 30 6.46 -7.04 2.33
CA LEU A 30 5.49 -6.96 1.23
C LEU A 30 6.17 -6.73 -0.12
N VAL A 31 7.16 -5.83 -0.16
CA VAL A 31 7.94 -5.58 -1.37
C VAL A 31 8.74 -6.81 -1.78
N ALA A 32 9.38 -7.49 -0.82
CA ALA A 32 10.11 -8.73 -1.08
C ALA A 32 9.16 -9.82 -1.62
N LEU A 33 7.98 -9.98 -1.03
CA LEU A 33 6.97 -10.93 -1.50
C LEU A 33 6.56 -10.62 -2.94
N GLY A 34 6.27 -9.37 -3.26
CA GLY A 34 5.92 -8.97 -4.62
C GLY A 34 7.07 -9.18 -5.63
N TRP A 35 8.33 -9.06 -5.20
CA TRP A 35 9.49 -9.32 -6.05
C TRP A 35 9.72 -10.82 -6.33
N PHE A 36 9.48 -11.68 -5.35
CA PHE A 36 9.71 -13.14 -5.42
C PHE A 36 8.46 -13.96 -5.77
N VAL A 37 7.34 -13.31 -6.05
CA VAL A 37 6.06 -14.00 -6.32
C VAL A 37 6.12 -14.91 -7.54
N ASP A 38 6.96 -14.60 -8.52
CA ASP A 38 7.19 -15.43 -9.71
C ASP A 38 7.79 -16.80 -9.36
N ILE A 39 8.76 -16.83 -8.44
CA ILE A 39 9.38 -18.07 -7.98
C ILE A 39 8.33 -18.92 -7.24
N ILE A 40 7.55 -18.27 -6.36
CA ILE A 40 6.48 -18.93 -5.59
C ILE A 40 5.43 -19.54 -6.53
N ILE A 41 5.03 -18.81 -7.57
CA ILE A 41 4.05 -19.29 -8.56
C ILE A 41 4.62 -20.47 -9.36
N LEU A 42 5.87 -20.38 -9.82
CA LEU A 42 6.50 -21.45 -10.61
C LEU A 42 6.72 -22.73 -9.79
N GLU A 43 6.99 -22.60 -8.50
CA GLU A 43 7.16 -23.73 -7.59
C GLU A 43 5.82 -24.45 -7.31
N GLN A 44 4.74 -23.70 -7.15
CA GLN A 44 3.41 -24.27 -6.87
C GLN A 44 2.67 -24.74 -8.13
N PHE A 45 2.84 -24.03 -9.24
CA PHE A 45 2.17 -24.28 -10.51
C PHE A 45 3.20 -24.38 -11.65
N PRO A 46 3.92 -25.51 -11.73
CA PRO A 46 4.94 -25.69 -12.76
C PRO A 46 4.31 -25.60 -14.15
N GLY A 47 4.88 -24.77 -15.01
CA GLY A 47 4.44 -24.58 -16.40
C GLY A 47 3.27 -23.60 -16.59
N ALA A 48 2.78 -22.96 -15.54
CA ALA A 48 1.80 -21.89 -15.67
C ALA A 48 2.46 -20.57 -16.12
N ASP A 49 1.73 -19.75 -16.87
CA ASP A 49 2.12 -18.36 -17.15
C ASP A 49 2.05 -17.55 -15.85
N VAL A 50 3.21 -17.06 -15.40
CA VAL A 50 3.36 -16.31 -14.14
C VAL A 50 2.51 -15.06 -14.13
N VAL A 51 2.44 -14.32 -15.24
CA VAL A 51 1.70 -13.06 -15.33
C VAL A 51 0.20 -13.33 -15.28
N LEU A 52 -0.27 -14.35 -16.00
CA LEU A 52 -1.68 -14.72 -15.99
C LEU A 52 -2.11 -15.18 -14.59
N LYS A 53 -1.33 -16.09 -13.97
CA LYS A 53 -1.65 -16.64 -12.65
C LYS A 53 -1.62 -15.56 -11.57
N TYR A 54 -0.64 -14.67 -11.61
CA TYR A 54 -0.57 -13.53 -10.70
C TYR A 54 -1.77 -12.60 -10.84
N THR A 55 -2.21 -12.32 -12.08
CA THR A 55 -3.40 -11.50 -12.34
C THR A 55 -4.68 -12.13 -11.78
N GLU A 56 -4.83 -13.46 -11.89
CA GLU A 56 -5.94 -14.18 -11.25
C GLU A 56 -5.91 -14.01 -9.71
N PHE A 57 -4.74 -14.18 -9.08
CA PHE A 57 -4.59 -13.96 -7.64
C PHE A 57 -4.92 -12.52 -7.24
N LEU A 58 -4.47 -11.53 -8.01
CA LEU A 58 -4.80 -10.13 -7.77
C LEU A 58 -6.31 -9.88 -7.88
N PHE A 59 -7.00 -10.52 -8.82
CA PHE A 59 -8.45 -10.38 -8.95
C PHE A 59 -9.16 -10.82 -7.65
N TYR A 60 -8.81 -12.01 -7.13
CA TYR A 60 -9.37 -12.49 -5.85
C TYR A 60 -8.96 -11.60 -4.68
N TYR A 61 -7.72 -11.14 -4.65
CA TYR A 61 -7.22 -10.22 -3.62
C TYR A 61 -8.01 -8.91 -3.60
N PHE A 62 -8.18 -8.25 -4.75
CA PHE A 62 -8.93 -6.99 -4.85
C PHE A 62 -10.41 -7.16 -4.51
N PHE A 63 -11.01 -8.29 -4.85
CA PHE A 63 -12.38 -8.59 -4.45
C PHE A 63 -12.50 -8.68 -2.92
N LEU A 64 -11.61 -9.42 -2.27
CA LEU A 64 -11.57 -9.52 -0.81
C LEU A 64 -11.23 -8.18 -0.14
N ASP A 65 -10.27 -7.43 -0.69
CA ASP A 65 -9.90 -6.09 -0.22
C ASP A 65 -11.09 -5.13 -0.27
N LEU A 66 -11.88 -5.17 -1.35
CA LEU A 66 -13.10 -4.37 -1.49
C LEU A 66 -14.16 -4.75 -0.45
N LEU A 67 -14.39 -6.05 -0.21
CA LEU A 67 -15.29 -6.49 0.85
C LEU A 67 -14.79 -6.07 2.24
N ALA A 68 -13.50 -6.24 2.50
CA ALA A 68 -12.87 -5.86 3.77
C ALA A 68 -12.96 -4.36 4.02
N ARG A 69 -12.79 -3.52 2.99
CA ARG A 69 -12.94 -2.07 3.09
C ARG A 69 -14.33 -1.66 3.57
N PHE A 70 -15.40 -2.30 3.08
CA PHE A 70 -16.75 -1.96 3.54
C PHE A 70 -16.96 -2.23 5.04
N VAL A 71 -16.23 -3.19 5.61
CA VAL A 71 -16.36 -3.56 7.03
C VAL A 71 -15.39 -2.79 7.92
N LEU A 72 -14.13 -2.66 7.50
CA LEU A 72 -13.03 -2.15 8.32
C LEU A 72 -12.74 -0.67 8.10
N GLN A 73 -13.11 -0.11 6.95
CA GLN A 73 -12.85 1.29 6.65
C GLN A 73 -14.06 2.13 7.06
N ASP A 74 -13.96 2.82 8.19
CA ASP A 74 -14.89 3.90 8.52
C ASP A 74 -14.78 4.97 7.44
N VAL A 75 -15.82 5.11 6.60
CA VAL A 75 -15.86 6.15 5.58
C VAL A 75 -15.95 7.48 6.34
N PRO A 76 -14.94 8.37 6.25
CA PRO A 76 -15.05 9.67 6.90
C PRO A 76 -16.09 10.47 6.12
N VAL A 77 -17.35 10.42 6.57
CA VAL A 77 -18.42 11.24 6.03
C VAL A 77 -18.11 12.66 6.50
N LEU A 78 -17.34 13.39 5.70
CA LEU A 78 -17.19 14.81 5.90
C LEU A 78 -18.56 15.43 5.67
N THR A 79 -19.27 15.66 6.76
CA THR A 79 -20.30 16.68 6.79
C THR A 79 -19.58 17.95 6.37
N VAL A 80 -19.84 18.46 5.17
CA VAL A 80 -19.18 19.67 4.64
C VAL A 80 -19.65 20.91 5.43
N ASN A 81 -20.82 20.83 6.08
CA ASN A 81 -21.47 21.89 6.85
C ASN A 81 -20.61 22.60 7.93
N PRO A 82 -19.77 21.93 8.73
CA PRO A 82 -18.93 22.57 9.75
C PRO A 82 -17.75 23.34 9.19
N TYR A 83 -17.42 23.24 7.90
CA TYR A 83 -16.24 23.92 7.32
C TYR A 83 -16.62 25.14 6.47
N LEU A 84 -17.91 25.36 6.23
CA LEU A 84 -18.39 26.48 5.41
C LEU A 84 -18.22 27.85 6.08
N HIS A 85 -18.11 27.90 7.40
CA HIS A 85 -17.85 29.14 8.14
C HIS A 85 -16.35 29.46 8.28
N LEU A 86 -15.46 28.52 7.92
CA LEU A 86 -14.02 28.77 7.87
C LEU A 86 -13.62 29.28 6.47
N PRO A 87 -12.66 30.22 6.36
CA PRO A 87 -12.18 30.73 5.07
C PRO A 87 -11.24 29.73 4.35
N VAL A 88 -11.61 28.46 4.30
CA VAL A 88 -10.85 27.40 3.62
C VAL A 88 -11.53 27.07 2.29
N ARG A 89 -10.77 27.12 1.19
CA ARG A 89 -11.28 26.75 -0.14
C ARG A 89 -11.65 25.27 -0.15
N ARG A 90 -12.87 24.95 -0.60
CA ARG A 90 -13.37 23.56 -0.67
C ARG A 90 -12.41 22.61 -1.40
N THR A 91 -11.73 23.08 -2.44
CA THR A 91 -10.73 22.31 -3.20
C THR A 91 -9.61 21.77 -2.31
N ARG A 92 -9.04 22.57 -1.41
CA ARG A 92 -7.98 22.11 -0.50
C ARG A 92 -8.46 21.02 0.46
N LEU A 93 -9.73 21.04 0.84
CA LEU A 93 -10.31 19.99 1.69
C LEU A 93 -10.41 18.69 0.91
N PHE A 94 -10.88 18.72 -0.34
CA PHE A 94 -10.91 17.55 -1.21
C PHE A 94 -9.51 17.00 -1.49
N ASP A 95 -8.55 17.84 -1.83
CA ASP A 95 -7.17 17.42 -2.10
C ASP A 95 -6.51 16.78 -0.86
N TYR A 96 -6.75 17.34 0.32
CA TYR A 96 -6.27 16.78 1.58
C TYR A 96 -6.84 15.38 1.84
N LEU A 97 -8.12 15.17 1.57
CA LEU A 97 -8.76 13.87 1.75
C LEU A 97 -8.26 12.84 0.75
N LEU A 98 -8.09 13.24 -0.51
CA LEU A 98 -7.55 12.39 -1.54
C LEU A 98 -6.14 11.96 -1.17
N PHE A 99 -5.28 12.91 -0.80
CA PHE A 99 -3.92 12.62 -0.36
C PHE A 99 -3.90 11.69 0.86
N ARG A 100 -4.73 11.96 1.88
CA ARG A 100 -4.83 11.10 3.06
C ARG A 100 -5.32 9.69 2.72
N SER A 101 -6.23 9.56 1.77
CA SER A 101 -6.74 8.27 1.30
C SER A 101 -5.65 7.45 0.62
N LEU A 102 -4.76 8.07 -0.17
CA LEU A 102 -3.66 7.37 -0.85
C LEU A 102 -2.73 6.62 0.14
N PHE A 103 -2.48 7.19 1.32
CA PHE A 103 -1.64 6.59 2.37
C PHE A 103 -2.42 5.67 3.34
N SER A 104 -3.64 5.25 2.98
CA SER A 104 -4.39 4.26 3.74
C SER A 104 -3.72 2.87 3.66
N PHE A 105 -3.76 2.10 4.74
CA PHE A 105 -3.24 0.72 4.78
C PHE A 105 -3.78 -0.13 3.62
N PHE A 106 -5.08 -0.05 3.35
CA PHE A 106 -5.72 -0.77 2.25
C PHE A 106 -5.20 -0.37 0.86
N ASN A 107 -4.68 0.85 0.68
CA ASN A 107 -4.09 1.27 -0.59
C ASN A 107 -2.60 0.94 -0.67
N LEU A 108 -1.88 1.01 0.45
CA LEU A 108 -0.45 0.75 0.50
C LEU A 108 -0.11 -0.73 0.33
N VAL A 109 -0.88 -1.65 0.92
CA VAL A 109 -0.61 -3.09 0.82
C VAL A 109 -0.66 -3.60 -0.63
N PRO A 110 -1.75 -3.42 -1.40
CA PRO A 110 -1.77 -3.83 -2.81
C PRO A 110 -0.70 -3.11 -3.63
N LEU A 111 -0.46 -1.81 -3.37
CA LEU A 111 0.56 -1.07 -4.11
C LEU A 111 1.94 -1.68 -3.91
N LEU A 112 2.34 -1.96 -2.67
CA LEU A 112 3.65 -2.53 -2.35
C LEU A 112 3.82 -3.97 -2.85
N LEU A 113 2.72 -4.72 -3.00
CA LEU A 113 2.74 -6.09 -3.50
C LEU A 113 2.78 -6.14 -5.04
N VAL A 114 2.06 -5.24 -5.72
CA VAL A 114 1.92 -5.19 -7.18
C VAL A 114 3.09 -4.50 -7.87
N LEU A 115 3.53 -3.36 -7.31
CA LEU A 115 4.56 -2.53 -7.92
C LEU A 115 5.89 -3.26 -8.18
N PRO A 116 6.50 -4.01 -7.24
CA PRO A 116 7.76 -4.72 -7.50
C PRO A 116 7.61 -5.79 -8.60
N PHE A 117 6.47 -6.49 -8.66
CA PHE A 117 6.21 -7.46 -9.71
C PHE A 117 6.10 -6.78 -11.09
N LEU A 118 5.32 -5.69 -11.17
CA LEU A 118 5.16 -4.93 -12.41
C LEU A 118 6.50 -4.39 -12.92
N VAL A 119 7.33 -3.83 -12.03
CA VAL A 119 8.67 -3.34 -12.39
C VAL A 119 9.53 -4.48 -12.94
N LYS A 120 9.54 -5.62 -12.27
CA LYS A 120 10.30 -6.80 -12.71
C LYS A 120 9.86 -7.28 -14.10
N VAL A 121 8.55 -7.39 -14.35
CA VAL A 121 8.01 -7.79 -15.65
C VAL A 121 8.34 -6.76 -16.73
N ALA A 122 8.21 -5.46 -16.43
CA ALA A 122 8.53 -4.39 -17.37
C ALA A 122 10.01 -4.39 -17.76
N LEU A 123 10.92 -4.60 -16.82
CA LEU A 123 12.36 -4.71 -17.09
C LEU A 123 12.68 -5.90 -18.00
N ILE A 124 12.09 -7.07 -17.73
CA ILE A 124 12.27 -8.27 -18.57
C ILE A 124 11.78 -8.03 -20.01
N GLN A 125 10.63 -7.37 -20.17
CA GLN A 125 10.11 -7.05 -21.50
C GLN A 125 10.98 -6.05 -22.27
N LEU A 126 11.54 -5.04 -21.59
CA LEU A 126 12.43 -4.06 -22.22
C LEU A 126 13.72 -4.71 -22.74
N GLU A 127 14.31 -5.63 -21.98
CA GLU A 127 15.46 -6.42 -22.45
C GLU A 127 15.08 -7.27 -23.66
N GLY A 128 13.92 -7.96 -23.62
CA GLY A 128 13.41 -8.75 -24.74
C GLY A 128 13.18 -7.95 -26.02
N VAL A 129 12.66 -6.72 -25.90
CA VAL A 129 12.49 -5.81 -27.05
C VAL A 129 13.85 -5.35 -27.59
N ALA A 130 14.82 -5.04 -26.73
CA ALA A 130 16.15 -4.63 -27.16
C ALA A 130 16.88 -5.71 -27.98
N TYR A 131 16.72 -6.99 -27.63
CA TYR A 131 17.27 -8.10 -28.43
C TYR A 131 16.61 -8.23 -29.81
N VAL A 132 15.31 -7.96 -29.92
CA VAL A 132 14.57 -8.04 -31.20
C VAL A 132 14.97 -6.92 -32.18
N TRP A 133 15.47 -5.77 -31.69
CA TRP A 133 15.97 -4.69 -32.54
C TRP A 133 17.45 -4.84 -32.94
N LEU A 134 18.19 -5.74 -32.30
CA LEU A 134 19.62 -6.00 -32.56
C LEU A 134 19.88 -7.24 -33.43
N VAL A 135 18.82 -7.97 -33.84
CA VAL A 135 18.85 -9.10 -34.77
C VAL A 135 18.14 -8.68 -36.06
#